data_AF-X0SZ91-F1
#
_entry.id   AF-X0SZ91-F1
#
_cell.length_a   1.000
_cell.length_b   1.000
_cell.length_c   1.000
_cell.angle_alpha   90.00
_cell.angle_beta   90.00
_cell.angle_gamma   90.00
#
_symmetry.space_group_name_H-M   'P 1'
#
loop_
_entity.id
_entity.type
_entity.pdbx_description
1 polymer ?
#
loop_
_entity_poly.entity_id
_entity_poly.type
_entity_poly.pdbx_seq_one_letter_code
_entity_poly.pdbx_strand_id
1 'polypeptide(L)'
;MDAEKTRVLANAATDESGSKIRSRRCFVCAALVVMFCLSNTVRAETFRWDVQTGKSVALEHDGKTVWQFNHGADQPKPHFHPVALPDGRIVTWDRPPDHVWHHGLWFSWKYINGLNYWEPDRATGKPQGSTEWANVKVDTGPDQSARIEMD
;
A
#
# COMPACT_ATOMS: atom_id res chain seq x y z
N MET A 1 7.71 83.44 -3.89
CA MET A 1 7.85 84.44 -2.81
C MET A 1 8.21 83.69 -1.55
N ASP A 2 9.31 82.94 -1.55
CA ASP A 2 10.74 83.33 -1.62
C ASP A 2 11.29 83.49 -0.20
N ALA A 3 12.06 82.49 0.22
CA ALA A 3 13.47 82.60 0.61
C ALA A 3 13.57 82.82 2.15
N GLU A 4 14.54 82.37 2.93
CA GLU A 4 15.92 82.01 2.69
C GLU A 4 16.47 81.29 3.96
N LYS A 5 17.13 80.14 3.79
CA LYS A 5 18.47 79.77 4.32
C LYS A 5 18.81 80.17 5.79
N THR A 6 19.21 79.19 6.60
CA THR A 6 20.45 79.27 7.41
C THR A 6 20.98 77.87 7.71
N ARG A 7 22.20 77.58 7.24
CA ARG A 7 23.05 76.44 7.61
C ARG A 7 23.82 76.81 8.88
N VAL A 8 23.94 75.89 9.84
CA VAL A 8 24.98 75.96 10.88
C VAL A 8 25.84 74.68 10.80
N LEU A 9 27.04 74.92 10.30
CA LEU A 9 28.35 74.37 10.63
C LEU A 9 28.55 72.85 10.77
N ALA A 10 29.33 72.38 9.81
CA ALA A 10 30.15 71.18 9.88
C ALA A 10 31.09 71.21 11.10
N ASN A 11 31.29 70.06 11.72
CA ASN A 11 32.62 69.69 12.20
C ASN A 11 33.05 68.46 11.43
N ALA A 12 34.04 68.69 10.57
CA ALA A 12 34.80 67.66 9.89
C ALA A 12 35.69 66.95 10.93
N ALA A 13 35.60 65.63 10.97
CA ALA A 13 36.69 64.78 11.41
C ALA A 13 37.17 64.03 10.16
N THR A 14 38.28 64.51 9.60
CA THR A 14 39.03 63.80 8.56
C THR A 14 39.95 62.80 9.24
N ASP A 15 39.89 61.54 8.83
CA ASP A 15 40.93 60.56 9.15
C ASP A 15 42.02 60.55 8.06
N GLU A 16 43.26 60.38 8.50
CA GLU A 16 44.45 60.38 7.66
C GLU A 16 44.67 59.00 7.03
N SER A 17 43.85 58.61 6.05
CA SER A 17 44.25 57.54 5.12
C SER A 17 43.53 57.65 3.77
N GLY A 18 44.15 58.33 2.82
CA GLY A 18 43.65 58.50 1.46
C GLY A 18 43.63 57.19 0.65
N SER A 19 42.65 56.30 0.90
CA SER A 19 42.40 55.11 0.09
C SER A 19 40.91 54.96 -0.25
N LYS A 20 40.58 55.08 -1.54
CA LYS A 20 39.23 54.86 -2.06
C LYS A 20 38.90 53.36 -2.06
N ILE A 21 38.09 52.91 -1.10
CA ILE A 21 37.48 51.58 -1.14
C ILE A 21 36.13 51.67 -1.88
N ARG A 22 36.12 51.26 -3.14
CA ARG A 22 34.90 50.84 -3.86
C ARG A 22 34.58 49.41 -3.44
N SER A 23 33.44 49.16 -2.80
CA SER A 23 32.86 47.80 -2.75
C SER A 23 31.39 47.86 -2.30
N ARG A 24 30.46 47.74 -3.26
CA ARG A 24 29.59 46.58 -3.52
C ARG A 24 28.46 46.43 -2.51
N ARG A 25 27.23 46.53 -3.07
CA ARG A 25 25.93 46.30 -2.44
C ARG A 25 25.94 44.99 -1.65
N CYS A 26 25.67 45.07 -0.36
CA CYS A 26 25.32 43.90 0.45
C CYS A 26 23.80 43.70 0.36
N PHE A 27 23.38 42.88 -0.60
CA PHE A 27 22.15 42.10 -0.44
C PHE A 27 22.50 40.88 0.41
N VAL A 28 21.47 40.28 1.02
CA VAL A 28 21.44 39.03 1.78
C VAL A 28 21.51 39.23 3.29
N CYS A 29 20.36 39.03 3.96
CA CYS A 29 20.18 38.13 5.10
C CYS A 29 18.78 38.35 5.73
N ALA A 30 17.73 37.79 5.12
CA ALA A 30 16.42 37.64 5.78
C ALA A 30 15.58 36.54 5.11
N ALA A 31 16.16 35.36 4.89
CA ALA A 31 15.43 34.21 4.32
C ALA A 31 15.81 32.93 5.06
N LEU A 32 15.56 32.89 6.36
CA LEU A 32 15.69 31.67 7.16
C LEU A 32 14.93 31.92 8.46
N VAL A 33 13.69 31.43 8.54
CA VAL A 33 12.98 30.94 9.74
C VAL A 33 11.46 30.86 9.42
N VAL A 34 10.89 29.68 9.66
CA VAL A 34 9.48 29.25 9.51
C VAL A 34 9.01 29.19 8.04
N MET A 35 8.81 28.03 7.42
CA MET A 35 7.74 27.10 7.76
C MET A 35 7.93 25.83 6.93
N PHE A 36 8.76 24.90 7.40
CA PHE A 36 8.68 23.51 6.93
C PHE A 36 7.51 22.90 7.69
N CYS A 37 6.27 23.17 7.24
CA CYS A 37 5.13 22.35 7.60
C CYS A 37 5.41 20.97 7.01
N LEU A 38 6.08 20.12 7.78
CA LEU A 38 5.99 18.68 7.59
C LEU A 38 4.52 18.36 7.77
N SER A 39 3.80 18.27 6.65
CA SER A 39 2.50 17.64 6.58
C SER A 39 2.71 16.20 7.05
N ASN A 40 2.56 15.96 8.36
CA ASN A 40 2.23 14.64 8.86
C ASN A 40 0.81 14.36 8.36
N THR A 41 0.69 14.00 7.08
CA THR A 41 -0.50 13.35 6.59
C THR A 41 -0.57 12.05 7.36
N VAL A 42 -1.36 12.02 8.42
CA VAL A 42 -1.85 10.77 8.98
C VAL A 42 -2.57 10.10 7.82
N ARG A 43 -1.90 9.13 7.19
CA ARG A 43 -2.53 8.33 6.16
C ARG A 43 -3.61 7.56 6.90
N ALA A 44 -4.88 7.82 6.58
CA ALA A 44 -5.95 7.00 7.10
C ALA A 44 -5.65 5.56 6.70
N GLU A 45 -5.55 4.65 7.68
CA GLU A 45 -5.41 3.24 7.37
C GLU A 45 -6.62 2.84 6.54
N THR A 46 -6.36 2.37 5.32
CA THR A 46 -7.38 2.26 4.29
C THR A 46 -7.54 0.80 3.93
N PHE A 47 -8.73 0.28 4.23
CA PHE A 47 -9.17 -0.99 3.69
C PHE A 47 -9.57 -0.81 2.23
N ARG A 48 -9.14 -1.73 1.37
CA ARG A 48 -9.50 -1.75 -0.05
C ARG A 48 -9.84 -3.16 -0.50
N TRP A 49 -10.86 -3.29 -1.33
CA TRP A 49 -11.15 -4.51 -2.05
C TRP A 49 -10.29 -4.61 -3.32
N ASP A 50 -9.64 -5.75 -3.54
CA ASP A 50 -9.09 -6.15 -4.84
C ASP A 50 -9.91 -7.33 -5.37
N VAL A 51 -10.74 -7.05 -6.39
CA VAL A 51 -11.61 -8.05 -7.02
C VAL A 51 -11.09 -8.31 -8.42
N GLN A 52 -10.59 -9.53 -8.64
CA GLN A 52 -10.13 -10.00 -9.93
C GLN A 52 -11.14 -11.02 -10.47
N THR A 53 -12.02 -10.55 -11.35
CA THR A 53 -13.11 -11.37 -11.92
C THR A 53 -12.60 -12.71 -12.45
N GLY A 54 -13.21 -13.79 -11.98
CA GLY A 54 -12.85 -15.16 -12.37
C GLY A 54 -11.50 -15.65 -11.83
N LYS A 55 -10.90 -14.96 -10.86
CA LYS A 55 -9.62 -15.33 -10.26
C LYS A 55 -9.64 -15.29 -8.74
N SER A 56 -9.88 -14.11 -8.16
CA SER A 56 -9.76 -13.92 -6.72
C SER A 56 -10.52 -12.70 -6.21
N VAL A 57 -10.76 -12.71 -4.89
CA VAL A 57 -11.23 -11.56 -4.10
C VAL A 57 -10.29 -11.40 -2.92
N ALA A 58 -9.80 -10.19 -2.67
CA ALA A 58 -8.94 -9.90 -1.54
C ALA A 58 -9.38 -8.63 -0.81
N LEU A 59 -9.21 -8.64 0.51
CA LEU A 59 -9.24 -7.46 1.35
C LEU A 59 -7.80 -7.03 1.63
N GLU A 60 -7.46 -5.80 1.31
CA GLU A 60 -6.17 -5.19 1.63
C GLU A 60 -6.33 -4.15 2.74
N HIS A 61 -5.27 -3.99 3.53
CA HIS A 61 -5.10 -2.97 4.54
C HIS A 61 -3.73 -2.32 4.36
N ASP A 62 -3.70 -1.02 4.01
CA ASP A 62 -2.46 -0.29 3.70
C ASP A 62 -1.56 -0.98 2.66
N GLY A 63 -2.19 -1.55 1.64
CA GLY A 63 -1.49 -2.26 0.54
C GLY A 63 -0.98 -3.64 0.92
N LYS A 64 -1.33 -4.16 2.09
CA LYS A 64 -1.05 -5.54 2.51
C LYS A 64 -2.33 -6.37 2.49
N THR A 65 -2.29 -7.56 1.93
CA THR A 65 -3.43 -8.47 1.93
C THR A 65 -3.74 -8.94 3.36
N VAL A 66 -4.98 -8.74 3.81
CA VAL A 66 -5.52 -9.30 5.06
C VAL A 66 -6.02 -10.72 4.82
N TRP A 67 -6.79 -10.91 3.75
CA TRP A 67 -7.15 -12.24 3.26
C TRP A 67 -7.43 -12.19 1.75
N GLN A 68 -7.23 -13.33 1.09
CA GLN A 68 -7.57 -13.52 -0.32
C GLN A 68 -8.23 -14.88 -0.51
N PHE A 69 -9.37 -14.89 -1.20
CA PHE A 69 -10.05 -16.08 -1.67
C PHE A 69 -9.74 -16.32 -3.14
N ASN A 70 -9.12 -17.46 -3.45
CA ASN A 70 -8.74 -17.89 -4.79
C ASN A 70 -9.80 -18.83 -5.35
N HIS A 71 -10.37 -18.49 -6.50
CA HIS A 71 -11.47 -19.23 -7.13
C HIS A 71 -11.33 -19.29 -8.66
N GLY A 72 -10.11 -19.13 -9.18
CA GLY A 72 -9.82 -19.24 -10.60
C GLY A 72 -10.09 -20.63 -11.14
N ALA A 73 -10.52 -20.77 -12.40
CA ALA A 73 -10.87 -22.06 -13.00
C ALA A 73 -9.70 -23.07 -13.03
N ASP A 74 -8.46 -22.60 -12.84
CA ASP A 74 -7.25 -23.41 -12.70
C ASP A 74 -6.99 -23.90 -11.27
N GLN A 75 -7.80 -23.47 -10.29
CA GLN A 75 -7.66 -23.78 -8.87
C GLN A 75 -8.58 -24.93 -8.47
N PRO A 76 -8.20 -26.21 -8.54
CA PRO A 76 -9.12 -27.35 -8.34
C PRO A 76 -9.83 -27.38 -6.97
N LYS A 77 -9.38 -26.53 -6.04
CA LYS A 77 -9.92 -26.33 -4.70
C LYS A 77 -9.90 -24.82 -4.41
N PRO A 78 -11.04 -24.12 -4.47
CA PRO A 78 -11.12 -22.76 -3.99
C PRO A 78 -10.68 -22.68 -2.54
N HIS A 79 -9.87 -21.69 -2.21
CA HIS A 79 -9.22 -21.62 -0.91
C HIS A 79 -8.87 -20.19 -0.53
N PHE A 80 -8.74 -19.95 0.77
CA PHE A 80 -8.17 -18.72 1.28
C PHE A 80 -6.67 -18.87 1.47
N HIS A 81 -5.92 -18.09 0.70
CA HIS A 81 -4.51 -17.82 0.95
C HIS A 81 -4.06 -16.56 0.17
N PRO A 82 -3.32 -15.64 0.80
CA PRO A 82 -2.99 -15.62 2.24
C PRO A 82 -4.19 -15.29 3.12
N VAL A 83 -4.10 -15.64 4.40
CA VAL A 83 -4.78 -14.94 5.51
C VAL A 83 -3.65 -14.41 6.38
N ALA A 84 -3.71 -13.14 6.77
CA ALA A 84 -2.61 -12.45 7.41
C ALA A 84 -3.09 -11.47 8.49
N LEU A 85 -2.17 -11.15 9.40
CA LEU A 85 -2.33 -10.05 10.34
C LEU A 85 -2.24 -8.70 9.61
N PRO A 86 -2.77 -7.59 10.17
CA PRO A 86 -2.72 -6.26 9.54
C PRO A 86 -1.31 -5.77 9.18
N ASP A 87 -0.27 -6.30 9.86
CA ASP A 87 1.12 -5.98 9.56
C ASP A 87 1.73 -6.81 8.40
N GLY A 88 0.96 -7.73 7.82
CA GLY A 88 1.33 -8.56 6.68
C GLY A 88 1.88 -9.94 7.04
N ARG A 89 1.99 -10.30 8.33
CA ARG A 89 2.41 -11.67 8.71
C ARG A 89 1.33 -12.67 8.34
N ILE A 90 1.66 -13.60 7.45
CA ILE A 90 0.75 -14.64 6.96
C ILE A 90 0.60 -15.72 8.04
N VAL A 91 -0.64 -16.14 8.31
CA VAL A 91 -1.01 -17.17 9.30
C VAL A 91 -1.52 -18.48 8.65
N THR A 92 -1.54 -18.55 7.32
CA THR A 92 -1.84 -19.77 6.56
C THR A 92 -0.63 -20.23 5.75
N TRP A 93 -0.54 -21.53 5.46
CA TRP A 93 0.51 -22.09 4.60
C TRP A 93 -0.13 -22.75 3.40
N ASP A 94 0.19 -22.25 2.22
CA ASP A 94 -0.22 -22.87 0.97
C ASP A 94 0.83 -23.86 0.47
N ARG A 95 0.35 -25.06 0.11
CA ARG A 95 1.10 -26.18 -0.45
C ARG A 95 2.43 -26.47 0.26
N PRO A 96 2.39 -26.83 1.56
CA PRO A 96 3.58 -27.25 2.29
C PRO A 96 4.36 -28.33 1.53
N PRO A 97 5.71 -28.33 1.55
CA PRO A 97 6.51 -29.26 0.75
C PRO A 97 6.24 -30.75 1.00
N ASP A 98 5.86 -31.10 2.23
CA ASP A 98 5.53 -32.47 2.66
C ASP A 98 4.09 -32.86 2.31
N HIS A 99 3.25 -31.87 1.99
CA HIS A 99 1.81 -32.02 1.80
C HIS A 99 1.30 -31.02 0.74
N VAL A 100 1.86 -31.08 -0.47
CA VAL A 100 1.66 -30.10 -1.56
C VAL A 100 0.22 -29.95 -2.05
N TRP A 101 -0.65 -30.86 -1.64
CA TRP A 101 -2.08 -30.73 -1.86
C TRP A 101 -2.71 -29.74 -0.92
N HIS A 102 -2.26 -29.57 0.34
CA HIS A 102 -2.84 -28.68 1.35
C HIS A 102 -2.84 -27.20 0.94
N HIS A 103 -3.98 -26.51 1.04
CA HIS A 103 -4.08 -25.05 1.00
C HIS A 103 -4.43 -24.50 2.39
N GLY A 104 -4.32 -23.18 2.56
CA GLY A 104 -4.55 -22.49 3.83
C GLY A 104 -5.89 -22.83 4.51
N LEU A 105 -6.98 -22.19 4.10
CA LEU A 105 -8.33 -22.55 4.50
C LEU A 105 -9.12 -22.94 3.25
N TRP A 106 -9.71 -24.13 3.25
CA TRP A 106 -10.40 -24.69 2.09
C TRP A 106 -11.50 -25.65 2.51
N PHE A 107 -12.19 -26.22 1.52
CA PHE A 107 -13.07 -27.37 1.73
C PHE A 107 -12.80 -28.43 0.67
N SER A 108 -12.68 -29.68 1.09
CA SER A 108 -12.56 -30.82 0.19
C SER A 108 -13.02 -32.09 0.88
N TRP A 109 -13.49 -33.05 0.09
CA TRP A 109 -13.78 -34.41 0.54
C TRP A 109 -12.60 -35.31 0.19
N LYS A 110 -12.38 -36.38 0.96
CA LYS A 110 -11.35 -37.35 0.57
C LYS A 110 -11.81 -38.18 -0.63
N TYR A 111 -12.94 -38.87 -0.48
CA TYR A 111 -13.50 -39.72 -1.51
C TYR A 111 -14.97 -39.42 -1.79
N ILE A 112 -15.33 -39.40 -3.07
CA ILE A 112 -16.72 -39.39 -3.54
C ILE A 112 -16.82 -40.48 -4.61
N ASN A 113 -17.74 -41.44 -4.43
CA ASN A 113 -17.93 -42.58 -5.35
C ASN A 113 -16.65 -43.34 -5.71
N GLY A 114 -15.71 -43.45 -4.76
CA GLY A 114 -14.42 -44.13 -4.95
C GLY A 114 -13.33 -43.30 -5.63
N LEU A 115 -13.61 -42.06 -6.05
CA LEU A 115 -12.61 -41.16 -6.64
C LEU A 115 -11.99 -40.27 -5.55
N ASN A 116 -10.66 -40.13 -5.58
CA ASN A 116 -9.92 -39.27 -4.66
C ASN A 116 -9.93 -37.80 -5.10
N TYR A 117 -10.40 -36.89 -4.23
CA TYR A 117 -10.39 -35.45 -4.46
C TYR A 117 -9.27 -34.73 -3.68
N TRP A 118 -8.62 -35.41 -2.74
CA TRP A 118 -7.68 -34.83 -1.78
C TRP A 118 -6.25 -34.84 -2.28
N GLU A 119 -5.67 -36.03 -2.45
CA GLU A 119 -4.29 -36.17 -2.93
C GLU A 119 -4.23 -36.16 -4.47
N PRO A 120 -3.29 -35.43 -5.09
CA PRO A 120 -3.01 -35.52 -6.51
C PRO A 120 -2.32 -36.84 -6.84
N ASP A 121 -2.64 -37.38 -8.00
CA ASP A 121 -1.88 -38.43 -8.62
C ASP A 121 -0.46 -37.94 -8.95
N ARG A 122 0.55 -38.77 -8.69
CA ARG A 122 1.96 -38.38 -8.84
C ARG A 122 2.40 -38.19 -10.30
N ALA A 123 1.74 -38.87 -11.24
CA ALA A 123 2.10 -38.78 -12.65
C ALA A 123 1.47 -37.54 -13.30
N THR A 124 0.24 -37.21 -12.92
CA THR A 124 -0.55 -36.13 -13.54
C THR A 124 -0.52 -34.82 -12.74
N GLY A 125 -0.18 -34.87 -11.46
CA GLY A 125 -0.24 -33.73 -10.54
C GLY A 125 -1.68 -33.31 -10.19
N LYS A 126 -2.69 -34.10 -10.57
CA LYS A 126 -4.11 -33.78 -10.38
C LYS A 126 -4.82 -34.85 -9.54
N PRO A 127 -5.80 -34.48 -8.71
CA PRO A 127 -6.67 -35.47 -8.08
C PRO A 127 -7.46 -36.27 -9.13
N GLN A 128 -7.97 -37.43 -8.74
CA GLN A 128 -8.81 -38.25 -9.61
C GLN A 128 -10.19 -37.61 -9.82
N GLY A 129 -10.73 -37.01 -8.76
CA GLY A 129 -11.94 -36.21 -8.80
C GLY A 129 -11.67 -34.77 -9.25
N SER A 130 -12.61 -34.18 -9.98
CA SER A 130 -12.60 -32.78 -10.36
C SER A 130 -13.77 -32.04 -9.73
N THR A 131 -13.51 -30.81 -9.29
CA THR A 131 -14.53 -29.88 -8.81
C THR A 131 -14.55 -28.69 -9.76
N GLU A 132 -15.74 -28.31 -10.19
CA GLU A 132 -16.00 -27.12 -10.99
C GLU A 132 -16.99 -26.25 -10.24
N TRP A 133 -16.88 -24.95 -10.41
CA TRP A 133 -17.86 -23.97 -9.96
C TRP A 133 -18.10 -22.96 -11.07
N ALA A 134 -19.28 -22.38 -11.07
CA ALA A 134 -19.68 -21.36 -12.02
C ALA A 134 -20.35 -20.17 -11.31
N ASN A 135 -20.68 -19.16 -12.11
CA ASN A 135 -21.54 -18.04 -11.70
C ASN A 135 -21.06 -17.32 -10.43
N VAL A 136 -19.74 -17.20 -10.25
CA VAL A 136 -19.17 -16.56 -9.06
C VAL A 136 -19.66 -15.12 -8.94
N LYS A 137 -20.37 -14.83 -7.86
CA LYS A 137 -20.84 -13.48 -7.51
C LYS A 137 -20.14 -13.03 -6.24
N VAL A 138 -19.67 -11.79 -6.27
CA VAL A 138 -18.95 -11.17 -5.16
C VAL A 138 -19.67 -9.87 -4.81
N ASP A 139 -20.16 -9.79 -3.58
CA ASP A 139 -20.73 -8.59 -2.99
C ASP A 139 -19.87 -8.16 -1.80
N THR A 140 -19.34 -6.93 -1.86
CA THR A 140 -18.40 -6.41 -0.86
C THR A 140 -19.02 -5.25 -0.09
N GLY A 141 -18.97 -5.32 1.23
CA GLY A 141 -19.52 -4.32 2.13
C GLY A 141 -18.52 -3.22 2.53
N PRO A 142 -19.01 -2.03 2.94
CA PRO A 142 -18.19 -0.98 3.54
C PRO A 142 -17.66 -1.34 4.94
N ASP A 143 -18.22 -2.38 5.57
CA ASP A 143 -17.82 -2.94 6.87
C ASP A 143 -16.73 -4.02 6.75
N GLN A 144 -16.07 -4.10 5.59
CA GLN A 144 -15.03 -5.10 5.28
C GLN A 144 -15.53 -6.54 5.22
N SER A 145 -16.85 -6.75 5.16
CA SER A 145 -17.44 -8.05 4.87
C SER A 145 -17.52 -8.31 3.35
N ALA A 146 -17.45 -9.59 2.95
CA ALA A 146 -17.75 -10.00 1.59
C ALA A 146 -18.66 -11.23 1.61
N ARG A 147 -19.62 -11.26 0.69
CA ARG A 147 -20.43 -12.43 0.37
C ARG A 147 -19.99 -12.95 -0.99
N ILE A 148 -19.58 -14.23 -1.02
CA ILE A 148 -19.12 -14.91 -2.22
C ILE A 148 -20.06 -16.09 -2.44
N GLU A 149 -20.74 -16.09 -3.60
CA GLU A 149 -21.65 -17.15 -4.02
C GLU A 149 -21.10 -17.83 -5.26
N MET A 150 -21.31 -19.15 -5.35
CA MET A 150 -20.86 -19.99 -6.46
C MET A 150 -21.80 -21.20 -6.59
N ASP A 151 -21.99 -21.64 -7.83
CA ASP A 151 -22.80 -22.82 -8.19
C ASP A 151 -21.91 -24.02 -8.53
#